data_AF-A0A9D4YSG9-F1
#
_entry.id   AF-A0A9D4YSG9-F1
#
_cell.length_a   1.000
_cell.length_b   1.000
_cell.length_c   1.000
_cell.angle_alpha   90.00
_cell.angle_beta   90.00
_cell.angle_gamma   90.00
#
_symmetry.space_group_name_H-M   'P 1'
#
loop_
_entity.id
_entity.type
_entity.pdbx_description
1 polymer ?
#
loop_
_entity_poly.entity_id
_entity_poly.type
_entity_poly.pdbx_seq_one_letter_code
_entity_poly.pdbx_strand_id
1 'polypeptide(L)'
;MEQPGVALQEGACYAEVTPDALDQSKYVELVADPGAGAIASFVGVTRNSFQGKATERLEYEAYIPMAAKKLMEVCRQACSKWQVRRMAVAHRTGTVLVGEASVVIAVSSAHRRDALEACHWAIDELKATVPIWKKEIFQGGEVWKENEEWRQQQAAARLAERGTAAAEGEVAAQHFAGSAQPGAG
;
A
#
# COMPACT_ATOMS: atom_id res chain seq x y z
N MET A 1 11.47 -21.60 5.44
CA MET A 1 10.43 -21.72 6.49
C MET A 1 9.33 -20.77 6.06
N GLU A 2 8.21 -21.29 5.56
CA GLU A 2 7.07 -20.44 5.17
C GLU A 2 6.57 -19.73 6.43
N GLN A 3 6.55 -18.40 6.40
CA GLN A 3 6.03 -17.63 7.53
C GLN A 3 4.50 -17.67 7.48
N PRO A 4 3.82 -17.93 8.61
CA PRO A 4 2.36 -17.93 8.64
C PRO A 4 1.83 -16.54 8.28
N GLY A 5 0.66 -16.51 7.65
CA GLY A 5 -0.05 -15.26 7.36
C GLY A 5 -0.41 -14.49 8.63
N VAL A 6 -0.66 -13.19 8.49
CA VAL A 6 -1.14 -12.30 9.55
C VAL A 6 -2.40 -11.60 9.08
N ALA A 7 -3.47 -11.72 9.88
CA ALA A 7 -4.72 -10.98 9.71
C ALA A 7 -4.93 -10.06 10.92
N LEU A 8 -5.39 -8.83 10.65
CA LEU A 8 -5.69 -7.79 11.64
C LEU A 8 -7.12 -7.29 11.39
N GLN A 9 -7.88 -7.11 12.47
CA GLN A 9 -9.22 -6.51 12.43
C GLN A 9 -9.29 -5.37 13.42
N GLU A 10 -9.75 -4.20 12.99
CA GLU A 10 -9.95 -3.04 13.83
C GLU A 10 -11.21 -2.28 13.41
N GLY A 11 -12.27 -2.39 14.20
CA GLY A 11 -13.56 -1.77 13.90
C GLY A 11 -14.07 -2.19 12.52
N ALA A 12 -14.14 -1.23 11.60
CA ALA A 12 -14.58 -1.40 10.21
C ALA A 12 -13.48 -1.88 9.24
N CYS A 13 -12.22 -1.97 9.68
CA CYS A 13 -11.06 -2.27 8.85
C CYS A 13 -10.58 -3.71 9.06
N TYR A 14 -10.33 -4.42 7.96
CA TYR A 14 -9.69 -5.73 7.92
C TYR A 14 -8.43 -5.66 7.04
N ALA A 15 -7.31 -6.22 7.50
CA ALA A 15 -6.07 -6.30 6.73
C ALA A 15 -5.45 -7.69 6.84
N GLU A 16 -5.01 -8.29 5.74
CA GLU A 16 -4.43 -9.64 5.73
C GLU A 16 -3.24 -9.74 4.78
N VAL A 17 -2.19 -10.42 5.24
CA VAL A 17 -1.07 -10.87 4.41
C VAL A 17 -1.00 -12.39 4.59
N THR A 18 -1.15 -13.15 3.52
CA THR A 18 -1.27 -14.61 3.60
C THR A 18 -0.55 -15.31 2.44
N PRO A 19 0.06 -16.50 2.61
CA PRO A 19 0.52 -17.30 1.48
C PRO A 19 -0.66 -17.95 0.69
N ASP A 20 -1.84 -18.01 1.29
CA ASP A 20 -3.00 -18.71 0.75
C ASP A 20 -3.61 -17.98 -0.46
N ALA A 21 -4.30 -18.75 -1.31
CA ALA A 21 -5.05 -18.20 -2.43
C ALA A 21 -6.15 -17.25 -1.95
N LEU A 22 -6.31 -16.12 -2.64
CA LEU A 22 -7.31 -15.12 -2.30
C LEU A 22 -8.62 -15.41 -3.06
N ASP A 23 -9.71 -15.56 -2.32
CA ASP A 23 -11.07 -15.57 -2.86
C ASP A 23 -11.71 -14.20 -2.66
N GLN A 24 -12.08 -13.54 -3.76
CA GLN A 24 -12.74 -12.23 -3.74
C GLN A 24 -14.03 -12.26 -2.89
N SER A 25 -14.78 -13.36 -2.92
CA SER A 25 -16.08 -13.49 -2.27
C SER A 25 -15.95 -13.34 -0.75
N LYS A 26 -14.92 -13.97 -0.16
CA LYS A 26 -14.56 -13.82 1.27
C LYS A 26 -14.45 -12.34 1.66
N TYR A 27 -13.74 -11.54 0.86
CA TYR A 27 -13.49 -10.13 1.18
C TYR A 27 -14.70 -9.23 0.94
N VAL A 28 -15.54 -9.55 -0.06
CA VAL A 28 -16.83 -8.89 -0.27
C VAL A 28 -17.77 -9.15 0.91
N GLU A 29 -17.82 -10.39 1.42
CA GLU A 29 -18.62 -10.75 2.59
C GLU A 29 -18.16 -10.03 3.86
N LEU A 30 -16.84 -9.93 4.09
CA LEU A 30 -16.27 -9.21 5.23
C LEU A 30 -16.69 -7.73 5.28
N VAL A 31 -16.92 -7.11 4.12
CA VAL A 31 -17.32 -5.69 4.06
C VAL A 31 -18.82 -5.47 3.90
N ALA A 32 -19.61 -6.53 3.73
CA ALA A 32 -21.07 -6.42 3.66
C ALA A 32 -21.61 -5.79 4.94
N ASP A 33 -22.47 -4.77 4.83
CA ASP A 33 -23.08 -4.07 5.97
C ASP A 33 -24.53 -3.69 5.62
N PRO A 34 -25.51 -3.83 6.54
CA PRO A 34 -26.91 -3.49 6.26
C PRO A 34 -27.13 -2.04 5.83
N GLY A 35 -26.24 -1.14 6.22
CA GLY A 35 -26.27 0.28 5.84
C GLY A 35 -25.44 0.61 4.60
N ALA A 36 -24.89 -0.38 3.89
CA ALA A 36 -24.16 -0.20 2.65
C ALA A 36 -25.09 -0.40 1.44
N GLY A 37 -25.16 0.61 0.58
CA GLY A 37 -25.86 0.55 -0.71
C GLY A 37 -24.93 0.21 -1.88
N ALA A 38 -23.62 0.13 -1.63
CA ALA A 38 -22.62 -0.22 -2.63
C ALA A 38 -21.43 -0.95 -2.01
N ILE A 39 -20.87 -1.88 -2.78
CA ILE A 39 -19.56 -2.49 -2.54
C ILE A 39 -18.76 -2.33 -3.82
N ALA A 40 -17.55 -1.78 -3.71
CA ALA A 40 -16.55 -1.77 -4.77
C ALA A 40 -15.46 -2.77 -4.39
N SER A 41 -14.89 -3.45 -5.39
CA SER A 41 -13.75 -4.32 -5.18
C SER A 41 -12.75 -4.21 -6.31
N PHE A 42 -11.48 -4.41 -5.97
CA PHE A 42 -10.37 -4.50 -6.90
C PHE A 42 -9.65 -5.82 -6.67
N VAL A 43 -9.33 -6.52 -7.76
CA VAL A 43 -8.55 -7.76 -7.74
C VAL A 43 -7.36 -7.58 -8.66
N GLY A 44 -6.15 -7.62 -8.10
CA GLY A 44 -4.92 -7.62 -8.89
C GLY A 44 -4.60 -9.05 -9.31
N VAL A 45 -4.67 -9.32 -10.62
CA VAL A 45 -4.47 -10.66 -11.19
C VAL A 45 -3.15 -10.75 -11.95
N THR A 46 -2.42 -11.85 -11.77
CA THR A 46 -1.20 -12.11 -12.52
C THR A 46 -1.47 -12.26 -14.01
N ARG A 47 -0.82 -11.44 -14.84
CA ARG A 47 -0.92 -11.51 -16.30
C ARG A 47 0.03 -12.56 -16.85
N ASN A 48 -0.31 -13.11 -18.03
CA ASN A 48 0.50 -14.10 -18.74
C ASN A 48 1.73 -13.52 -19.46
N SER A 49 1.89 -12.19 -19.47
CA SER A 49 2.98 -11.54 -20.18
C SER A 49 3.34 -10.19 -19.56
N PHE A 50 4.61 -9.84 -19.68
CA PHE A 50 5.14 -8.54 -19.28
C PHE A 50 6.29 -8.13 -20.22
N GLN A 51 6.21 -6.91 -20.78
CA GLN A 51 7.20 -6.37 -21.73
C GLN A 51 7.59 -7.34 -22.87
N GLY A 52 6.60 -8.04 -23.43
CA GLY A 52 6.79 -8.98 -24.54
C GLY A 52 7.35 -10.35 -24.15
N LYS A 53 7.59 -10.62 -22.86
CA LYS A 53 8.01 -11.93 -22.34
C LYS A 53 6.83 -12.68 -21.73
N ALA A 54 6.78 -14.00 -21.94
CA ALA A 54 5.79 -14.88 -21.31
C ALA A 54 6.10 -15.05 -19.82
N THR A 55 5.19 -14.60 -18.96
CA THR A 55 5.29 -14.73 -17.50
C THR A 55 4.75 -16.09 -17.08
N GLU A 56 5.51 -16.85 -16.30
CA GLU A 56 5.08 -18.13 -15.74
C GLU A 56 4.36 -17.96 -14.40
N ARG A 57 4.95 -17.16 -13.51
CA ARG A 57 4.45 -16.86 -12.18
C ARG A 57 5.05 -15.57 -11.64
N LEU A 58 4.45 -15.09 -10.56
CA LEU A 58 5.03 -14.10 -9.68
C LEU A 58 5.43 -14.75 -8.36
N GLU A 59 6.51 -14.25 -7.75
CA GLU A 59 6.86 -14.57 -6.38
C GLU A 59 6.82 -13.28 -5.56
N TYR A 60 6.06 -13.31 -4.46
CA TYR A 60 5.89 -12.17 -3.58
C TYR A 60 6.55 -12.42 -2.23
N GLU A 61 7.38 -11.47 -1.82
CA GLU A 61 8.01 -11.46 -0.50
C GLU A 61 7.58 -10.23 0.28
N ALA A 62 7.48 -10.36 1.61
CA ALA A 62 7.08 -9.27 2.48
C ALA A 62 7.68 -9.45 3.87
N TYR A 63 7.95 -8.34 4.55
CA TYR A 63 8.06 -8.38 6.01
C TYR A 63 6.66 -8.40 6.61
N ILE A 64 6.10 -9.61 6.75
CA ILE A 64 4.67 -9.85 6.99
C ILE A 64 4.08 -9.00 8.13
N PRO A 65 4.65 -8.95 9.35
CA PRO A 65 4.10 -8.14 10.44
C PRO A 65 4.03 -6.64 10.12
N MET A 66 5.01 -6.10 9.39
CA MET A 66 5.03 -4.69 8.99
C MET A 66 4.07 -4.43 7.82
N ALA A 67 4.03 -5.33 6.83
CA ALA A 67 3.12 -5.24 5.70
C ALA A 67 1.66 -5.25 6.17
N ALA A 68 1.27 -6.16 7.07
CA ALA A 68 -0.08 -6.20 7.63
C ALA A 68 -0.44 -4.90 8.37
N LYS A 69 0.48 -4.34 9.16
CA LYS A 69 0.29 -3.04 9.83
C LYS A 69 0.12 -1.89 8.83
N LYS A 70 0.89 -1.87 7.74
CA LYS A 70 0.78 -0.84 6.69
C LYS A 70 -0.51 -0.98 5.89
N LEU A 71 -0.96 -2.20 5.59
CA LEU A 71 -2.30 -2.41 5.00
C LEU A 71 -3.42 -1.92 5.91
N MET A 72 -3.31 -2.16 7.22
CA MET A 72 -4.26 -1.62 8.20
C MET A 72 -4.24 -0.08 8.20
N GLU A 73 -3.07 0.54 8.08
CA GLU A 73 -2.94 1.99 7.96
C GLU A 73 -3.66 2.53 6.71
N VAL A 74 -3.51 1.87 5.55
CA VAL A 74 -4.26 2.19 4.33
C VAL A 74 -5.77 2.14 4.58
N CYS A 75 -6.27 1.09 5.24
CA CYS A 75 -7.70 0.97 5.55
C CYS A 75 -8.18 2.13 6.43
N ARG A 76 -7.44 2.46 7.49
CA ARG A 76 -7.79 3.57 8.39
C ARG A 76 -7.80 4.92 7.67
N GLN A 77 -6.83 5.16 6.80
CA GLN A 77 -6.75 6.39 6.01
C GLN A 77 -7.89 6.51 4.99
N ALA A 78 -8.31 5.40 4.35
CA ALA A 78 -9.49 5.41 3.49
C ALA A 78 -10.75 5.73 4.29
N CYS A 79 -10.93 5.11 5.45
CA CYS A 79 -12.07 5.36 6.32
C CYS A 79 -12.13 6.78 6.89
N SER A 80 -11.00 7.50 6.97
CA SER A 80 -10.99 8.90 7.39
C SER A 80 -11.26 9.89 6.25
N LYS A 81 -10.97 9.49 5.00
CA LYS A 81 -11.14 10.34 3.80
C LYS A 81 -12.53 10.22 3.16
N TRP A 82 -13.16 9.04 3.23
CA TRP A 82 -14.46 8.75 2.59
C TRP A 82 -15.47 8.19 3.59
N GLN A 83 -16.76 8.23 3.25
CA GLN A 83 -17.85 7.66 4.06
C GLN A 83 -17.92 6.12 3.91
N VAL A 84 -16.84 5.45 4.26
CA VAL A 84 -16.69 3.99 4.23
C VAL A 84 -17.41 3.37 5.42
N ARG A 85 -18.16 2.30 5.17
CA ARG A 85 -18.80 1.46 6.18
C ARG A 85 -17.87 0.38 6.68
N ARG A 86 -17.27 -0.38 5.76
CA ARG A 86 -16.27 -1.41 6.01
C ARG A 86 -15.26 -1.47 4.86
N MET A 87 -14.04 -1.89 5.18
CA MET A 87 -12.97 -2.07 4.22
C MET A 87 -12.12 -3.29 4.56
N ALA A 88 -11.79 -4.07 3.54
CA ALA A 88 -10.90 -5.21 3.65
C ALA A 88 -9.80 -5.11 2.58
N VAL A 89 -8.56 -5.35 2.99
CA VAL A 89 -7.41 -5.43 2.09
C VAL A 89 -6.61 -6.68 2.38
N ALA A 90 -6.37 -7.49 1.35
CA ALA A 90 -5.56 -8.69 1.47
C ALA A 90 -4.49 -8.75 0.39
N HIS A 91 -3.30 -9.19 0.75
CA HIS A 91 -2.21 -9.42 -0.19
C HIS A 91 -1.64 -10.83 -0.01
N ARG A 92 -1.44 -11.52 -1.13
CA ARG A 92 -0.85 -12.86 -1.17
C ARG A 92 0.67 -12.79 -1.21
N THR A 93 1.34 -13.61 -0.42
CA THR A 93 2.79 -13.85 -0.50
C THR A 93 3.08 -15.23 -1.11
N GLY A 94 4.34 -15.49 -1.42
CA GLY A 94 4.75 -16.73 -2.08
C GLY A 94 4.44 -16.74 -3.57
N THR A 95 4.23 -17.93 -4.13
CA THR A 95 4.00 -18.12 -5.56
C THR A 95 2.57 -17.79 -5.95
N VAL A 96 2.40 -16.95 -6.97
CA VAL A 96 1.11 -16.60 -7.57
C VAL A 96 1.17 -16.89 -9.07
N LEU A 97 0.36 -17.83 -9.54
CA LEU A 97 0.32 -18.25 -10.94
C LEU A 97 -0.43 -17.24 -11.80
N VAL A 98 -0.24 -17.33 -13.12
CA VAL A 98 -1.02 -16.59 -14.10
C VAL A 98 -2.52 -16.83 -13.90
N GLY A 99 -3.31 -15.76 -13.89
CA GLY A 99 -4.75 -15.82 -13.64
C GLY A 99 -5.15 -15.82 -12.17
N GLU A 100 -4.21 -15.96 -11.23
CA GLU A 100 -4.49 -15.91 -9.80
C GLU A 100 -4.40 -14.48 -9.24
N ALA A 101 -5.16 -14.24 -8.17
CA ALA A 101 -5.15 -12.98 -7.45
C ALA A 101 -3.92 -12.86 -6.54
N SER A 102 -3.20 -11.75 -6.65
CA SER A 102 -2.13 -11.36 -5.73
C SER A 102 -2.61 -10.37 -4.66
N VAL A 103 -3.67 -9.62 -4.94
CA VAL A 103 -4.22 -8.61 -4.03
C VAL A 103 -5.74 -8.52 -4.22
N VAL A 104 -6.47 -8.36 -3.13
CA VAL A 104 -7.90 -8.06 -3.12
C VAL A 104 -8.14 -6.85 -2.22
N ILE A 105 -8.90 -5.89 -2.71
CA ILE A 105 -9.44 -4.77 -1.93
C ILE A 105 -10.95 -4.82 -2.06
N ALA A 106 -11.68 -4.70 -0.96
CA ALA A 106 -13.13 -4.55 -0.95
C ALA A 106 -13.49 -3.37 -0.03
N VAL A 107 -14.42 -2.53 -0.47
CA VAL A 107 -14.87 -1.33 0.25
C VAL A 107 -16.37 -1.22 0.14
N SER A 108 -17.07 -1.06 1.26
CA SER A 108 -18.51 -0.80 1.29
C SER A 108 -18.81 0.63 1.75
N SER A 109 -19.88 1.21 1.20
CA SER A 109 -20.36 2.54 1.56
C SER A 109 -21.87 2.66 1.32
N ALA A 110 -22.50 3.71 1.85
CA ALA A 110 -23.90 3.99 1.57
C ALA A 110 -24.15 4.27 0.07
N HIS A 111 -23.21 4.93 -0.60
CA HIS A 111 -23.33 5.31 -2.01
C HIS A 111 -22.07 4.98 -2.80
N ARG A 112 -22.25 4.50 -4.04
CA ARG A 112 -21.19 4.00 -4.92
C ARG A 112 -19.95 4.89 -5.06
N ARG A 113 -20.09 6.21 -4.96
CA ARG A 113 -18.99 7.16 -5.14
C ARG A 113 -17.87 6.91 -4.13
N ASP A 114 -18.21 6.87 -2.84
CA ASP A 114 -17.23 6.65 -1.78
C ASP A 114 -16.55 5.29 -1.90
N ALA A 115 -17.30 4.23 -2.21
CA ALA A 115 -16.72 2.89 -2.37
C ALA A 115 -15.73 2.84 -3.55
N LEU A 116 -16.09 3.41 -4.71
CA LEU A 116 -15.24 3.40 -5.90
C LEU A 116 -13.98 4.25 -5.71
N GLU A 117 -14.13 5.48 -5.18
CA GLU A 117 -12.99 6.38 -4.96
C GLU A 117 -12.03 5.84 -3.90
N ALA A 118 -12.53 5.33 -2.78
CA ALA A 118 -11.71 4.73 -1.74
C ALA A 118 -11.00 3.45 -2.23
N CYS A 119 -11.69 2.60 -3.00
CA CYS A 119 -11.08 1.38 -3.55
C CYS A 119 -9.95 1.70 -4.53
N HIS A 120 -10.14 2.70 -5.40
CA HIS A 120 -9.11 3.17 -6.33
C HIS A 120 -7.92 3.76 -5.56
N TRP A 121 -8.18 4.67 -4.62
CA TRP A 121 -7.12 5.27 -3.82
C TRP A 121 -6.33 4.23 -3.03
N ALA A 122 -7.00 3.22 -2.48
CA ALA A 122 -6.36 2.20 -1.66
C ALA A 122 -5.35 1.34 -2.42
N ILE A 123 -5.59 1.03 -3.70
CA ILE A 123 -4.61 0.26 -4.49
C ILE A 123 -3.37 1.11 -4.79
N ASP A 124 -3.54 2.40 -5.08
CA ASP A 124 -2.43 3.32 -5.31
C ASP A 124 -1.60 3.49 -4.03
N GLU A 125 -2.28 3.72 -2.89
CA GLU A 125 -1.62 3.89 -1.60
C GLU A 125 -0.90 2.60 -1.14
N LEU A 126 -1.52 1.44 -1.35
CA LEU A 126 -0.90 0.14 -1.04
C LEU A 126 0.41 -0.02 -1.79
N LYS A 127 0.42 0.22 -3.10
CA LYS A 127 1.65 0.10 -3.90
C LYS A 127 2.68 1.15 -3.48
N ALA A 128 2.23 2.35 -3.15
CA ALA A 128 3.08 3.42 -2.70
C ALA A 128 3.77 3.14 -1.35
N THR A 129 3.10 2.47 -0.41
CA THR A 129 3.50 2.50 1.02
C THR A 129 3.69 1.14 1.71
N VAL A 130 3.33 0.03 1.06
CA VAL A 130 3.38 -1.29 1.70
C VAL A 130 4.64 -2.03 1.25
N PRO A 131 5.51 -2.49 2.18
CA PRO A 131 6.77 -3.14 1.84
C PRO A 131 6.56 -4.59 1.39
N ILE A 132 6.12 -4.74 0.13
CA ILE A 132 5.93 -6.01 -0.56
C ILE A 132 6.72 -5.96 -1.87
N TRP A 133 7.55 -6.97 -2.08
CA TRP A 133 8.43 -7.10 -3.24
C TRP A 133 7.90 -8.18 -4.17
N LYS A 134 8.05 -7.95 -5.49
CA LYS A 134 7.55 -8.85 -6.52
C LYS A 134 8.69 -9.27 -7.43
N LYS A 135 8.84 -10.57 -7.62
CA LYS A 135 9.72 -11.15 -8.63
C LYS A 135 8.88 -11.69 -9.78
N GLU A 136 9.27 -11.37 -11.00
CA GLU A 136 8.64 -11.93 -12.21
C GLU A 136 9.49 -13.08 -12.72
N ILE A 137 8.88 -14.25 -12.86
CA ILE A 137 9.52 -15.44 -13.43
C ILE A 137 9.02 -15.65 -14.85
N PHE A 138 9.94 -15.78 -15.79
CA PHE A 138 9.68 -15.96 -17.22
C PHE A 138 10.20 -17.32 -17.70
N GLN A 139 9.70 -17.77 -18.85
CA GLN A 139 10.33 -18.89 -19.56
C GLN A 139 11.78 -18.53 -19.92
N GLY A 140 12.73 -19.16 -19.25
CA GLY A 140 14.18 -18.98 -19.49
C GLY A 140 14.88 -17.92 -18.64
N GLY A 141 14.26 -17.36 -17.59
CA GLY A 141 14.96 -16.48 -16.64
C GLY A 141 14.07 -15.74 -15.64
N GLU A 142 14.68 -14.98 -14.72
CA GLU A 142 13.99 -14.24 -13.66
C GLU A 142 14.42 -12.76 -13.59
N VAL A 143 13.49 -11.88 -13.18
CA VAL A 143 13.78 -10.47 -12.91
C VAL A 143 13.11 -10.05 -11.60
N TRP A 144 13.90 -9.54 -10.64
CA TRP A 144 13.39 -8.92 -9.43
C TRP A 144 12.91 -7.50 -9.72
N LYS A 145 11.73 -7.14 -9.18
CA LYS A 145 11.23 -5.78 -9.22
C LYS A 145 10.84 -5.30 -7.83
N GLU A 146 11.51 -4.25 -7.40
CA GLU A 146 10.98 -3.42 -6.31
C GLU A 146 9.78 -2.62 -6.82
N ASN A 147 8.89 -2.23 -5.92
CA ASN A 147 7.79 -1.34 -6.27
C ASN A 147 8.35 0.05 -6.62
N GLU A 148 8.29 0.41 -7.90
CA GLU A 148 8.91 1.65 -8.41
C GLU A 148 8.31 2.89 -7.75
N GLU A 149 7.02 2.82 -7.41
CA GLU A 149 6.25 3.86 -6.70
C GLU A 149 6.75 4.06 -5.25
N TRP A 150 7.07 2.97 -4.52
CA TRP A 150 7.68 3.03 -3.19
C TRP A 150 9.06 3.72 -3.23
N ARG A 151 9.88 3.40 -4.22
CA ARG A 151 11.20 4.03 -4.39
C ARG A 151 11.06 5.53 -4.66
N GLN A 152 10.11 5.92 -5.51
CA GLN A 152 9.86 7.32 -5.84
C GLN A 152 9.39 8.12 -4.62
N GLN A 153 8.52 7.56 -3.78
CA GLN A 153 8.08 8.23 -2.55
C GLN A 153 9.15 8.29 -1.46
N GLN A 154 9.93 7.23 -1.27
CA GLN A 154 11.10 7.26 -0.38
C GLN A 154 12.12 8.30 -0.84
N ALA A 155 12.33 8.44 -2.16
CA ALA A 155 13.18 9.48 -2.72
C ALA A 155 12.60 10.88 -2.48
N ALA A 156 11.29 11.07 -2.69
CA ALA A 156 10.61 12.34 -2.45
C ALA A 156 10.62 12.73 -0.96
N ALA A 157 10.38 11.80 -0.05
CA ALA A 157 10.44 12.02 1.40
C ALA A 157 11.85 12.42 1.85
N ARG A 158 12.90 11.73 1.37
CA ARG A 158 14.31 12.08 1.66
C ARG A 158 14.70 13.46 1.12
N LEU A 159 14.15 13.86 -0.02
CA LEU A 159 14.36 15.20 -0.59
C LEU A 159 13.64 16.27 0.23
N ALA A 160 12.41 16.01 0.67
CA ALA A 160 11.66 16.90 1.54
C ALA A 160 12.38 17.10 2.88
N GLU A 161 12.83 16.03 3.54
CA GLU A 161 13.59 16.09 4.80
C GLU A 161 14.91 16.88 4.66
N ARG A 162 15.64 16.71 3.54
CA ARG A 162 16.83 17.51 3.25
C ARG A 162 16.52 18.98 3.01
N GLY A 163 15.39 19.29 2.36
CA GLY A 163 14.92 20.65 2.15
C GLY A 163 14.55 21.35 3.47
N THR A 164 13.85 20.65 4.36
CA THR A 164 13.48 21.17 5.69
C THR A 164 14.73 21.42 6.55
N ALA A 165 15.67 20.47 6.60
CA ALA A 165 16.90 20.61 7.37
C ALA A 165 17.80 21.76 6.84
N ALA A 166 17.83 21.96 5.51
CA ALA A 166 18.54 23.09 4.91
C ALA A 166 17.90 24.44 5.28
N ALA A 167 16.57 24.54 5.22
CA ALA A 167 15.84 25.74 5.61
C ALA A 167 16.02 26.07 7.11
N GLU A 168 15.97 25.07 7.99
CA GLU A 168 16.20 25.24 9.43
C GLU A 168 17.65 25.71 9.73
N GLY A 169 18.64 25.17 9.01
CA GLY A 169 20.03 25.61 9.14
C GLY A 169 20.28 27.04 8.68
N GLU A 170 19.58 27.49 7.64
CA GLU A 170 19.68 28.85 7.09
C GLU A 170 19.04 29.89 8.03
N VAL A 171 17.90 29.55 8.64
CA VAL A 171 17.24 30.38 9.67
C VAL A 171 18.08 30.45 10.96
N ALA A 172 18.75 29.38 11.35
CA ALA A 172 19.67 29.39 12.49
C ALA A 172 20.91 30.26 12.24
N ALA A 173 21.46 30.24 11.03
CA ALA A 173 22.60 31.09 10.65
C ALA A 173 22.23 32.59 10.62
N GLN A 174 21.02 32.94 10.18
CA GLN A 174 20.53 34.32 10.17
C GLN A 174 20.29 34.87 11.58
N HIS A 175 19.84 34.05 12.53
CA HIS A 175 19.69 34.46 13.93
C HIS A 175 21.04 34.69 14.64
N PHE A 176 22.09 33.95 14.27
CA PHE A 176 23.42 34.11 14.88
C PHE A 176 24.16 35.36 14.38
N ALA A 177 23.86 35.82 13.16
CA ALA A 177 24.45 37.03 12.58
C ALA A 177 23.83 38.35 13.12
N GLY A 178 22.72 38.28 13.87
CA GLY A 178 21.98 39.45 14.35
C GLY A 178 22.42 40.04 15.71
N SER A 179 23.33 39.42 16.44
CA SER A 179 23.68 39.83 17.82
C SER A 179 24.98 40.64 17.95
N ALA A 180 25.62 41.06 16.86
CA ALA A 180 26.79 41.94 16.92
C ALA A 180 26.34 43.42 16.91
N GLN A 181 25.97 43.96 18.07
CA GLN A 181 25.90 45.41 18.26
C GLN A 181 27.32 45.99 18.48
N PRO A 182 27.67 47.12 17.83
CA PRO A 182 28.89 47.84 18.16
C PRO A 182 28.69 48.63 19.46
N GLY A 183 29.31 48.17 20.54
CA GLY A 183 29.43 48.93 21.78
C GLY A 183 30.35 50.12 21.59
N ALA A 184 29.79 51.32 21.68
CA ALA A 184 30.50 52.60 21.75
C ALA A 184 31.12 52.81 23.13
N GLY A 185 32.26 53.52 23.18
CA GLY A 185 32.86 54.04 24.41
C GLY A 185 34.37 53.99 24.42
#